data_AF-A0A5K3G3B3-F1
#
_entry.id   AF-A0A5K3G3B3-F1
#
_cell.length_a   1.000
_cell.length_b   1.000
_cell.length_c   1.000
_cell.angle_alpha   90.00
_cell.angle_beta   90.00
_cell.angle_gamma   90.00
#
_symmetry.space_group_name_H-M   'P 1'
#
loop_
_entity.id
_entity.type
_entity.pdbx_description
1 polymer ?
#
loop_
_entity_poly.entity_id
_entity_poly.type
_entity_poly.pdbx_seq_one_letter_code
_entity_poly.pdbx_strand_id
1 'polypeptide(L)'
;MELVAALKALNGSNLVESVELCKFAFRTNNRPLPLGATWYKGSIYGAIPREFLHEAVMGTAVGPIRNLMLEPNYIRNPDEFFFPTLAYNSHLHLPGACLHSPA
;
A
#
# COMPACT_ATOMS: atom_id res chain seq x y z
N MET A 1 18.28 -15.62 -14.17
CA MET A 1 16.93 -16.07 -14.59
C MET A 1 15.97 -16.25 -13.41
N GLU A 2 16.46 -16.49 -12.20
CA GLU A 2 15.64 -16.78 -11.01
C GLU A 2 14.65 -15.65 -10.64
N LEU A 3 15.08 -14.38 -10.68
CA LEU A 3 14.19 -13.26 -10.38
C LEU A 3 12.99 -13.18 -11.35
N VAL A 4 13.23 -13.40 -12.64
CA VAL A 4 12.16 -13.41 -13.65
C VAL A 4 11.20 -14.57 -13.41
N ALA A 5 11.72 -15.74 -13.02
CA ALA A 5 10.88 -16.89 -12.67
C ALA A 5 10.04 -16.62 -11.41
N ALA A 6 10.63 -16.01 -10.37
CA ALA A 6 9.93 -15.62 -9.16
C ALA A 6 8.82 -14.59 -9.44
N LEU A 7 9.11 -13.54 -10.22
CA LEU A 7 8.11 -12.53 -10.58
C LEU A 7 6.99 -13.10 -11.46
N LYS A 8 7.29 -14.05 -12.35
CA LYS A 8 6.26 -14.79 -13.11
C LYS A 8 5.40 -15.67 -12.19
N ALA A 9 5.99 -16.29 -11.17
CA ALA A 9 5.26 -17.08 -10.19
C ALA A 9 4.30 -16.23 -9.33
N LEU A 10 4.58 -14.93 -9.14
CA LEU A 10 3.66 -13.99 -8.51
C LEU A 10 2.42 -13.69 -9.36
N ASN A 11 2.42 -14.02 -10.66
CA ASN A 11 1.26 -13.93 -11.56
C ASN A 11 0.50 -12.58 -11.49
N GLY A 12 1.22 -11.47 -11.39
CA GLY A 12 0.64 -10.12 -11.33
C GLY A 12 0.21 -9.65 -9.93
N SER A 13 0.43 -10.44 -8.88
CA SER A 13 0.27 -10.01 -7.50
C SER A 13 1.39 -9.08 -7.05
N ASN A 14 1.06 -8.19 -6.10
CA ASN A 14 2.06 -7.39 -5.41
C ASN A 14 2.88 -8.25 -4.44
N LEU A 15 4.18 -7.98 -4.36
CA LEU A 15 5.04 -8.45 -3.26
C LEU A 15 5.44 -7.25 -2.41
N VAL A 16 4.65 -6.99 -1.37
CA VAL A 16 4.84 -5.88 -0.44
C VAL A 16 4.76 -6.42 0.98
N GLU A 17 5.82 -6.19 1.76
CA GLU A 17 5.82 -6.51 3.19
C GLU A 17 4.81 -5.62 3.91
N SER A 18 4.02 -6.20 4.82
CA SER A 18 3.10 -5.42 5.63
C SER A 18 2.84 -6.06 6.98
N VAL A 19 2.46 -5.22 7.94
CA VAL A 19 1.99 -5.57 9.28
C VAL A 19 0.80 -4.69 9.64
N GLU A 20 -0.06 -5.19 10.53
CA GLU A 20 -1.11 -4.38 11.13
C GLU A 20 -0.54 -3.17 11.88
N LEU A 21 -1.35 -2.09 11.96
CA LEU A 21 -0.90 -0.81 12.50
C LEU A 21 -0.41 -0.92 13.97
N CYS A 22 -1.12 -1.65 14.83
CA CYS A 22 -0.81 -1.91 16.25
C CYS A 22 0.08 -0.86 16.94
N LYS A 23 1.35 -1.23 17.25
CA LYS A 23 2.34 -0.41 17.96
C LYS A 23 2.78 0.85 17.22
N PHE A 24 2.41 1.00 15.94
CA PHE A 24 2.76 2.13 15.09
C PHE A 24 1.62 3.15 14.94
N ALA A 25 0.49 2.97 15.65
CA ALA A 25 -0.64 3.91 15.60
C ALA A 25 -0.24 5.37 15.90
N PHE A 26 0.74 5.59 16.77
CA PHE A 26 1.26 6.92 17.05
C PHE A 26 1.86 7.63 15.81
N ARG A 27 2.30 6.88 14.79
CA ARG A 27 2.88 7.44 13.55
C ARG A 27 1.80 7.98 12.61
N THR A 28 0.56 7.52 12.74
CA THR A 28 -0.57 8.02 11.95
C THR A 28 -1.28 9.20 12.60
N ASN A 29 -0.77 9.69 13.74
CA ASN A 29 -1.41 10.73 14.56
C ASN A 29 -2.86 10.39 14.94
N ASN A 30 -3.21 9.09 15.01
CA ASN A 30 -4.58 8.59 15.19
C ASN A 30 -5.59 9.14 14.16
N ARG A 31 -5.14 9.54 12.97
CA ARG A 31 -6.00 10.07 11.92
C ARG A 31 -6.61 8.92 11.11
N PRO A 32 -7.90 9.00 10.72
CA PRO A 32 -8.50 8.02 9.83
C PRO A 32 -8.00 8.20 8.40
N LEU A 33 -8.06 7.12 7.60
CA LEU A 33 -7.90 7.20 6.15
C LEU A 33 -9.25 7.44 5.44
N PRO A 34 -9.24 8.11 4.29
CA PRO A 34 -10.41 8.22 3.43
C PRO A 34 -10.73 6.86 2.78
N LEU A 35 -11.88 6.79 2.10
CA LEU A 35 -12.32 5.60 1.34
C LEU A 35 -12.54 4.35 2.22
N GLY A 36 -12.75 4.55 3.53
CA GLY A 36 -12.89 3.45 4.49
C GLY A 36 -11.64 2.56 4.56
N ALA A 37 -10.47 3.07 4.17
CA ALA A 37 -9.24 2.31 4.18
C ALA A 37 -8.68 2.13 5.60
N THR A 38 -7.99 1.03 5.81
CA THR A 38 -7.27 0.71 7.04
C THR A 38 -5.78 0.97 6.84
N TRP A 39 -5.13 1.53 7.85
CA TRP A 39 -3.69 1.75 7.82
C TRP A 39 -2.94 0.43 7.87
N TYR A 40 -1.99 0.28 6.95
CA TYR A 40 -1.01 -0.78 6.99
C TYR A 40 0.38 -0.19 6.93
N LYS A 41 1.26 -0.67 7.80
CA LYS A 41 2.68 -0.34 7.75
C LYS A 41 3.39 -1.46 7.01
N GLY A 42 4.49 -1.14 6.35
CA GLY A 42 5.34 -2.12 5.72
C GLY A 42 6.75 -1.62 5.47
N SER A 43 7.39 -2.26 4.49
CA SER A 43 8.67 -1.87 3.94
C SER A 43 8.48 -0.86 2.80
N ILE A 44 9.49 -0.03 2.58
CA ILE A 44 9.60 0.82 1.39
C ILE A 44 9.97 0.00 0.14
N TYR A 45 10.42 -1.24 0.33
CA TYR A 45 10.82 -2.13 -0.74
C TYR A 45 9.71 -3.12 -1.07
N GLY A 46 9.56 -3.40 -2.36
CA GLY A 46 8.62 -4.40 -2.86
C GLY A 46 8.77 -4.62 -4.36
N ALA A 47 8.07 -5.62 -4.88
CA ALA A 47 7.89 -5.82 -6.31
C ALA A 47 6.43 -5.51 -6.67
N ILE A 48 6.25 -4.46 -7.47
CA ILE A 48 4.95 -3.88 -7.77
C ILE A 48 4.73 -3.94 -9.29
N PRO A 49 3.59 -4.49 -9.77
CA PRO A 49 3.27 -4.51 -11.19
C PRO A 49 2.97 -3.09 -11.68
N ARG A 50 3.22 -2.85 -12.97
CA ARG A 50 3.10 -1.51 -13.57
C ARG A 50 1.69 -0.95 -13.43
N GLU A 51 0.68 -1.79 -13.55
CA GLU A 51 -0.73 -1.44 -13.53
C GLU A 51 -1.15 -0.93 -12.14
N PHE A 52 -0.68 -1.59 -11.07
CA PHE A 52 -0.88 -1.09 -9.71
C PHE A 52 -0.19 0.26 -9.50
N LEU A 53 1.05 0.40 -9.95
CA LEU A 53 1.80 1.65 -9.80
C LEU A 53 1.12 2.81 -10.55
N HIS A 54 0.59 2.54 -11.76
CA HIS A 54 -0.17 3.51 -12.54
C HIS A 54 -1.39 4.02 -11.77
N GLU A 55 -2.20 3.11 -11.21
CA GLU A 55 -3.38 3.50 -10.43
C GLU A 55 -3.02 4.23 -9.13
N ALA A 56 -1.97 3.78 -8.44
CA ALA A 56 -1.50 4.41 -7.21
C ALA A 56 -1.03 5.87 -7.44
N VAL A 57 -0.27 6.11 -8.51
CA VAL A 57 0.39 7.40 -8.75
C VAL A 57 -0.45 8.34 -9.61
N MET A 58 -1.06 7.83 -10.68
CA MET A 58 -1.78 8.63 -11.68
C MET A 58 -3.30 8.44 -11.59
N GLY A 59 -3.77 7.32 -11.05
CA GLY A 59 -5.19 7.03 -10.91
C GLY A 59 -5.93 8.04 -10.03
N THR A 60 -7.24 8.16 -10.25
CA THR A 60 -8.11 9.07 -9.50
C THR A 60 -8.76 8.38 -8.30
N ALA A 61 -8.98 7.07 -8.36
CA ALA A 61 -9.71 6.29 -7.35
C ALA A 61 -9.09 6.42 -5.95
N VAL A 62 -7.77 6.31 -5.86
CA VAL A 62 -7.02 6.41 -4.58
C VAL A 62 -6.38 7.78 -4.37
N GLY A 63 -6.75 8.78 -5.18
CA GLY A 63 -6.29 10.16 -5.08
C GLY A 63 -6.41 10.76 -3.68
N PRO A 64 -7.53 10.58 -2.95
CA PRO A 64 -7.65 11.07 -1.57
C PRO A 64 -6.59 10.52 -0.61
N ILE A 65 -6.24 9.22 -0.72
CA ILE A 65 -5.19 8.61 0.10
C ILE A 65 -3.82 9.15 -0.32
N ARG A 66 -3.55 9.19 -1.63
CA ARG A 66 -2.27 9.72 -2.16
C ARG A 66 -2.03 11.15 -1.69
N ASN A 67 -3.02 12.02 -1.80
CA ASN A 67 -2.89 13.43 -1.43
C ASN A 67 -2.58 13.60 0.06
N LEU A 68 -3.19 12.78 0.93
CA LEU A 68 -2.87 12.77 2.36
C LEU A 68 -1.43 12.36 2.65
N MET A 69 -0.92 11.37 1.93
CA MET A 69 0.45 10.87 2.12
C MET A 69 1.50 11.90 1.67
N LEU A 70 1.12 12.80 0.78
CA LEU A 70 1.96 13.91 0.30
C LEU A 70 1.85 15.17 1.19
N GLU A 71 0.85 15.24 2.07
CA GLU A 71 0.67 16.39 2.94
C GLU A 71 1.82 16.45 3.98
N PRO A 72 2.55 17.59 4.05
CA PRO A 72 3.68 17.72 4.95
C PRO A 72 3.28 17.45 6.41
N ASN A 73 4.02 16.57 7.08
CA ASN A 73 3.82 16.21 8.48
C ASN A 73 2.45 15.61 8.82
N TYR A 74 1.66 15.16 7.83
CA TYR A 74 0.37 14.53 8.09
C TYR A 74 0.51 13.24 8.92
N ILE A 75 1.51 12.43 8.56
CA ILE A 75 1.97 11.25 9.30
C ILE A 75 3.50 11.19 9.33
N ARG A 76 4.05 10.32 10.18
CA ARG A 76 5.50 10.03 10.20
C ARG A 76 5.81 8.88 9.23
N ASN A 77 6.84 9.06 8.39
CA ASN A 77 7.35 8.05 7.44
C ASN A 77 6.27 7.53 6.46
N PRO A 78 5.61 8.40 5.68
CA PRO A 78 4.52 8.00 4.78
C PRO A 78 4.93 6.96 3.72
N ASP A 79 6.22 6.90 3.38
CA ASP A 79 6.84 5.89 2.52
C ASP A 79 6.70 4.46 3.06
N GLU A 80 6.68 4.29 4.39
CA GLU A 80 6.43 3.00 5.03
C GLU A 80 4.92 2.62 5.10
N PHE A 81 4.01 3.51 4.67
CA PHE A 81 2.57 3.28 4.75
C PHE A 81 1.89 3.23 3.38
N PHE A 82 2.36 3.99 2.39
CA PHE A 82 1.63 4.21 1.15
C PHE A 82 1.32 2.91 0.39
N PHE A 83 2.34 2.19 -0.06
CA PHE A 83 2.14 0.96 -0.84
C PHE A 83 1.49 -0.18 -0.03
N PRO A 84 1.88 -0.46 1.22
CA PRO A 84 1.21 -1.47 2.04
C PRO A 84 -0.28 -1.16 2.25
N THR A 85 -0.62 0.10 2.53
CA THR A 85 -2.01 0.53 2.69
C THR A 85 -2.80 0.28 1.40
N LEU A 86 -2.27 0.68 0.24
CA LEU A 86 -2.97 0.44 -1.02
C LEU A 86 -3.08 -1.05 -1.37
N ALA A 87 -2.05 -1.85 -1.10
CA ALA A 87 -2.02 -3.27 -1.44
C ALA A 87 -2.98 -4.11 -0.59
N TYR A 88 -3.13 -3.82 0.71
CA TYR A 88 -3.90 -4.64 1.65
C TYR A 88 -5.34 -4.15 1.89
N ASN A 89 -5.77 -3.08 1.22
CA ASN A 89 -7.18 -2.67 1.18
C ASN A 89 -7.85 -3.18 -0.11
N SER A 90 -8.23 -4.46 -0.13
CA SER A 90 -8.77 -5.15 -1.31
C SER A 90 -10.03 -4.50 -1.92
N HIS A 91 -10.84 -3.81 -1.10
CA HIS A 91 -12.02 -3.08 -1.55
C HIS A 91 -11.71 -1.83 -2.38
N LEU A 92 -10.45 -1.39 -2.44
CA LEU A 92 -10.00 -0.35 -3.37
C LEU A 92 -9.83 -0.88 -4.80
N HIS A 93 -9.93 -2.21 -4.99
CA HIS A 93 -9.90 -2.88 -6.29
C HIS A 93 -8.66 -2.57 -7.14
N LEU A 94 -7.52 -2.32 -6.49
CA LEU A 94 -6.26 -2.09 -7.19
C LEU A 94 -5.69 -3.39 -7.79
N PRO A 95 -5.01 -3.33 -8.94
CA PRO A 95 -4.40 -4.51 -9.57
C PRO A 95 -3.44 -5.25 -8.64
N GLY A 96 -3.61 -6.56 -8.49
CA GLY A 96 -2.72 -7.39 -7.66
C GLY A 96 -2.82 -7.12 -6.16
N ALA A 97 -3.88 -6.46 -5.68
CA ALA A 97 -4.13 -6.25 -4.25
C ALA A 97 -4.28 -7.58 -3.48
N CYS A 98 -3.86 -7.57 -2.22
CA CYS A 98 -3.95 -8.70 -1.31
C CYS A 98 -5.40 -8.85 -0.82
N LEU A 99 -5.93 -10.08 -0.85
CA LEU A 99 -7.31 -10.37 -0.44
C LEU A 99 -7.51 -10.41 1.07
N HIS A 100 -6.43 -10.66 1.82
CA HIS A 100 -6.45 -10.82 3.26
C HIS A 100 -5.45 -9.85 3.90
N SER A 101 -5.76 -9.40 5.12
CA SER A 101 -4.84 -8.62 5.93
C SER A 101 -3.53 -9.37 6.17
N PRO A 102 -2.43 -8.66 6.44
CA PRO A 102 -1.16 -9.30 6.81
C PRO A 102 -1.33 -10.14 8.07
N ALA A 103 -0.65 -11.30 8.11
CA ALA A 103 -0.62 -12.18 9.27
C ALA A 103 0.36 -11.72 10.36
#